data_AF-A0A8C5C1P9-F1
#
_entry.id   AF-A0A8C5C1P9-F1
#
_cell.length_a   1.000
_cell.length_b   1.000
_cell.length_c   1.000
_cell.angle_alpha   90.00
_cell.angle_beta   90.00
_cell.angle_gamma   90.00
#
_symmetry.space_group_name_H-M   'P 1'
#
loop_
_entity.id
_entity.type
_entity.pdbx_description
1 polymer ?
#
loop_
_entity_poly.entity_id
_entity_poly.type
_entity_poly.pdbx_seq_one_letter_code
_entity_poly.pdbx_strand_id
1 'polypeptide(L)'
;MNHTPSPHHLSESGKSVSAGLLCGLGLGPDRGVRSPDSLAHTPSPTGGTPSSSPPLLLSPGFGGLSLGSLGPMGDLAGADWESREELRLRELEEARARAAQMEKTMRWWSDCTANWREKWSKVRAERNRARDEVRQLRQRLDALTKELSGARRERQELAADNEVLRQEALRLREDPVSSPSPLPTPPSPSQAPAASSSSPAASSSSSPSRAPAHAASSSQPSSPAARSCSSSVSAQSLADGREGPPRSPEPEPVRDVDAENLCTAKDLELLESSESRDHPRSSSSSSTSTPVALAAAGGPAVRQDRSRQQLWEEISCAEEDTGKLTALQLRLDESQKVLVKEREDKLTVSKSIQRLEGELSQWKLKYEELNKSKQEAQKQLNLLKELHQDELGRISEDLEDELGARTSMDKKLADLRAEMERLQVENAAEWGRRERLETEKLALERDNKKLKAQTEDLEEQLAKKRRQAASALDTDLKAIQVELFERNKELADLRHVHAKMKKQYQEKMAELAHANRRVEGHEGEVKKLRMRVEELKKELGQAEDELDESHNQTRKLQRSLDEQVEQTENLQVQVEHLQTRMRRQQQNPGLFGKIRSSRFCQDNPDGAHSDPDEEEEELQIP
;
A
#
# COMPACT_ATOMS: atom_id res chain seq x y z
N MET A 1 -18.92 35.85 33.71
CA MET A 1 -19.92 35.14 34.54
C MET A 1 -19.97 33.70 34.05
N ASN A 2 -19.82 32.72 34.94
CA ASN A 2 -19.75 31.30 34.56
C ASN A 2 -21.08 30.60 34.85
N HIS A 3 -21.59 29.81 33.90
CA HIS A 3 -22.69 28.88 34.14
C HIS A 3 -22.37 27.50 33.58
N THR A 4 -21.81 26.66 34.44
CA THR A 4 -21.86 25.20 34.34
C THR A 4 -23.22 24.68 34.84
N PRO A 5 -23.71 23.56 34.31
CA PRO A 5 -24.52 22.61 35.07
C PRO A 5 -23.71 21.33 35.37
N SER A 6 -23.81 20.82 36.60
CA SER A 6 -23.25 19.53 37.02
C SER A 6 -24.33 18.44 37.05
N PRO A 7 -23.98 17.15 36.90
CA PRO A 7 -24.96 16.05 36.86
C PRO A 7 -25.42 15.62 38.26
N HIS A 8 -26.59 14.99 38.34
CA HIS A 8 -27.08 14.35 39.56
C HIS A 8 -26.52 12.94 39.76
N HIS A 9 -26.19 12.60 41.00
CA HIS A 9 -25.94 11.24 41.46
C HIS A 9 -27.25 10.42 41.53
N LEU A 10 -27.15 9.14 41.20
CA LEU A 10 -27.65 8.06 42.07
C LEU A 10 -26.59 6.95 42.14
N SER A 11 -26.59 6.20 43.24
CA SER A 11 -25.54 5.25 43.60
C SER A 11 -26.14 4.01 44.25
N GLU A 12 -25.67 2.82 43.90
CA GLU A 12 -25.82 1.65 44.76
C GLU A 12 -24.63 0.69 44.66
N SER A 13 -24.41 -0.06 45.74
CA SER A 13 -23.37 -1.09 45.88
C SER A 13 -23.64 -2.31 44.99
N GLY A 14 -22.66 -3.11 44.56
CA GLY A 14 -21.26 -3.19 45.00
C GLY A 14 -20.99 -4.48 45.79
N LYS A 15 -20.23 -5.41 45.20
CA LYS A 15 -19.65 -6.58 45.88
C LYS A 15 -18.53 -7.19 45.02
N SER A 16 -17.40 -7.49 45.63
CA SER A 16 -16.25 -8.17 45.02
C SER A 16 -16.10 -9.58 45.58
N VAL A 17 -15.78 -10.55 44.73
CA VAL A 17 -15.15 -11.83 45.13
C VAL A 17 -14.03 -12.14 44.13
N SER A 18 -12.96 -12.78 44.60
CA SER A 18 -11.74 -13.09 43.84
C SER A 18 -11.69 -14.57 43.41
N ALA A 19 -10.57 -14.96 42.78
CA ALA A 19 -10.25 -16.26 42.18
C ALA A 19 -10.93 -16.55 40.81
N GLY A 20 -10.31 -17.31 39.91
CA GLY A 20 -8.99 -17.95 40.01
C GLY A 20 -8.49 -18.52 38.67
N LEU A 21 -7.19 -18.85 38.62
CA LEU A 21 -6.51 -19.44 37.46
C LEU A 21 -7.02 -20.85 37.12
N LEU A 22 -7.02 -21.22 35.83
CA LEU A 22 -6.22 -22.36 35.34
C LEU A 22 -6.18 -22.43 33.80
N CYS A 23 -5.27 -23.23 33.26
CA CYS A 23 -4.89 -23.27 31.84
C CYS A 23 -5.59 -24.38 31.03
N GLY A 24 -5.59 -24.25 29.70
CA GLY A 24 -5.95 -25.33 28.77
C GLY A 24 -5.58 -25.01 27.32
N LEU A 25 -4.57 -25.70 26.77
CA LEU A 25 -4.21 -25.67 25.35
C LEU A 25 -4.76 -26.93 24.66
N GLY A 26 -5.32 -26.80 23.45
CA GLY A 26 -5.85 -27.96 22.71
C GLY A 26 -6.45 -27.63 21.34
N LEU A 27 -5.62 -27.81 20.31
CA LEU A 27 -5.89 -28.20 18.90
C LEU A 27 -7.34 -28.16 18.35
N GLY A 28 -7.48 -27.62 17.12
CA GLY A 28 -8.70 -27.74 16.28
C GLY A 28 -8.76 -29.07 15.48
N PRO A 29 -9.42 -29.13 14.29
CA PRO A 29 -9.91 -28.04 13.46
C PRO A 29 -11.38 -28.22 12.95
N ASP A 30 -11.72 -27.46 11.91
CA ASP A 30 -12.76 -27.71 10.91
C ASP A 30 -14.25 -27.58 11.30
N ARG A 31 -14.83 -26.42 10.95
CA ARG A 31 -16.22 -26.34 10.48
C ARG A 31 -16.42 -25.11 9.59
N GLY A 32 -16.50 -25.33 8.28
CA GLY A 32 -16.78 -24.26 7.31
C GLY A 32 -18.16 -23.62 7.53
N VAL A 33 -18.19 -22.28 7.64
CA VAL A 33 -19.43 -21.48 7.59
C VAL A 33 -19.41 -20.67 6.29
N ARG A 34 -20.46 -20.81 5.49
CA ARG A 34 -20.58 -20.16 4.17
C ARG A 34 -20.66 -18.64 4.29
N SER A 35 -20.06 -17.94 3.34
CA SER A 35 -20.40 -16.54 3.05
C SER A 35 -21.88 -16.41 2.68
N PRO A 36 -22.61 -15.41 3.20
CA PRO A 36 -23.94 -15.07 2.71
C PRO A 36 -23.83 -14.11 1.51
N ASP A 37 -23.77 -14.65 0.31
CA ASP A 37 -23.95 -13.85 -0.91
C ASP A 37 -25.34 -13.18 -0.89
N SER A 38 -25.36 -11.85 -0.77
CA SER A 38 -26.59 -11.06 -0.79
C SER A 38 -26.70 -10.32 -2.13
N LEU A 39 -27.66 -10.76 -2.95
CA LEU A 39 -27.91 -10.23 -4.29
C LEU A 39 -28.39 -8.77 -4.26
N ALA A 40 -27.45 -7.83 -4.33
CA ALA A 40 -27.73 -6.42 -4.60
C ALA A 40 -27.77 -6.17 -6.12
N HIS A 41 -28.89 -6.48 -6.77
CA HIS A 41 -29.11 -6.10 -8.17
C HIS A 41 -29.24 -4.57 -8.29
N THR A 42 -28.15 -3.89 -8.61
CA THR A 42 -28.16 -2.47 -8.98
C THR A 42 -28.48 -2.32 -10.47
N PRO A 43 -29.65 -1.77 -10.87
CA PRO A 43 -29.89 -1.43 -12.27
C PRO A 43 -29.04 -0.22 -12.66
N SER A 44 -28.22 -0.35 -13.70
CA SER A 44 -27.50 0.79 -14.29
C SER A 44 -28.49 1.74 -14.97
N PRO A 45 -28.45 3.06 -14.69
CA PRO A 45 -29.27 4.04 -15.41
C PRO A 45 -28.66 4.32 -16.80
N THR A 46 -29.05 3.54 -17.80
CA THR A 46 -28.79 3.86 -19.21
C THR A 46 -29.73 4.99 -19.64
N GLY A 47 -29.29 6.23 -19.52
CA GLY A 47 -30.07 7.41 -19.88
C GLY A 47 -29.18 8.64 -20.08
N GLY A 48 -29.40 9.36 -21.19
CA GLY A 48 -28.57 10.51 -21.58
C GLY A 48 -28.75 11.74 -20.69
N THR A 49 -27.75 12.63 -20.69
CA THR A 49 -27.76 13.90 -19.97
C THR A 49 -28.78 14.89 -20.57
N PRO A 50 -29.80 15.34 -19.82
CA PRO A 50 -30.57 16.53 -20.20
C PRO A 50 -29.76 17.80 -19.87
N SER A 51 -29.62 18.70 -20.84
CA SER A 51 -29.01 20.01 -20.60
C SER A 51 -29.90 20.86 -19.67
N SER A 52 -29.30 21.58 -18.72
CA SER A 52 -30.01 22.35 -17.70
C SER A 52 -30.05 23.85 -18.03
N SER A 53 -30.88 24.22 -19.03
CA SER A 53 -31.28 25.61 -19.28
C SER A 53 -32.79 25.67 -19.53
N PRO A 54 -33.56 26.52 -18.82
CA PRO A 54 -34.98 26.71 -19.11
C PRO A 54 -35.16 27.54 -20.39
N PRO A 55 -36.11 27.20 -21.29
CA PRO A 55 -36.47 28.07 -22.39
C PRO A 55 -37.25 29.28 -21.86
N LEU A 56 -36.88 30.48 -22.30
CA LEU A 56 -37.66 31.70 -22.03
C LEU A 56 -38.93 31.67 -22.88
N LEU A 57 -40.06 31.34 -22.27
CA LEU A 57 -41.37 31.47 -22.92
C LEU A 57 -41.77 32.94 -22.96
N LEU A 58 -41.83 33.52 -24.17
CA LEU A 58 -42.42 34.84 -24.38
C LEU A 58 -43.93 34.78 -24.14
N SER A 59 -44.47 35.78 -23.44
CA SER A 59 -45.90 35.92 -23.21
C SER A 59 -46.65 36.25 -24.52
N PRO A 60 -47.81 35.63 -24.81
CA PRO A 60 -48.67 36.06 -25.90
C PRO A 60 -49.20 37.48 -25.65
N GLY A 61 -48.96 38.39 -26.59
CA GLY A 61 -49.43 39.78 -26.48
C GLY A 61 -50.94 39.90 -26.67
N PHE A 62 -51.67 40.25 -25.60
CA PHE A 62 -53.09 40.58 -25.68
C PHE A 62 -53.25 42.02 -26.22
N GLY A 63 -53.80 42.18 -27.44
CA GLY A 63 -53.87 43.49 -28.09
C GLY A 63 -54.74 43.57 -29.35
N GLY A 64 -55.67 42.63 -29.56
CA GLY A 64 -56.54 42.62 -30.73
C GLY A 64 -57.91 43.24 -30.46
N LEU A 65 -58.08 44.53 -30.76
CA LEU A 65 -59.41 45.17 -30.77
C LEU A 65 -60.18 44.72 -32.03
N SER A 66 -61.29 44.01 -31.85
CA SER A 66 -62.24 43.67 -32.91
C SER A 66 -63.65 44.11 -32.54
N LEU A 67 -64.36 44.70 -33.51
CA LEU A 67 -65.63 45.39 -33.29
C LEU A 67 -66.83 44.53 -33.68
N GLY A 68 -67.59 44.11 -32.67
CA GLY A 68 -69.03 43.88 -32.78
C GLY A 68 -69.52 42.53 -33.33
N SER A 69 -70.34 41.86 -32.53
CA SER A 69 -71.59 41.25 -33.00
C SER A 69 -72.56 41.10 -31.82
N LEU A 70 -73.87 41.13 -32.09
CA LEU A 70 -74.92 40.91 -31.08
C LEU A 70 -75.41 39.45 -31.17
N GLY A 71 -75.26 38.71 -30.07
CA GLY A 71 -75.70 37.32 -29.93
C GLY A 71 -76.18 37.04 -28.49
N PRO A 72 -76.98 35.98 -28.27
CA PRO A 72 -77.76 35.85 -27.03
C PRO A 72 -76.91 35.52 -25.79
N MET A 73 -77.26 36.14 -24.66
CA MET A 73 -76.76 35.76 -23.34
C MET A 73 -77.34 34.41 -22.91
N GLY A 74 -76.58 33.34 -23.16
CA GLY A 74 -76.80 31.99 -22.65
C GLY A 74 -75.49 31.34 -22.22
N ASP A 75 -74.71 30.89 -23.20
CA ASP A 75 -73.53 30.02 -22.96
C ASP A 75 -72.27 30.78 -22.52
N LEU A 76 -72.19 32.10 -22.75
CA LEU A 76 -70.98 32.89 -22.50
C LEU A 76 -70.53 32.91 -21.03
N ALA A 77 -71.47 32.73 -20.10
CA ALA A 77 -71.17 32.64 -18.67
C ALA A 77 -70.50 31.31 -18.29
N GLY A 78 -70.78 30.22 -19.00
CA GLY A 78 -70.12 28.93 -18.77
C GLY A 78 -68.65 28.98 -19.20
N ALA A 79 -68.41 29.48 -20.42
CA ALA A 79 -67.08 29.53 -21.02
C ALA A 79 -66.05 30.37 -20.23
N ASP A 80 -66.48 31.46 -19.57
CA ASP A 80 -65.60 32.27 -18.70
C ASP A 80 -65.21 31.52 -17.41
N TRP A 81 -66.17 30.82 -16.79
CA TRP A 81 -65.89 29.95 -15.64
C TRP A 81 -64.99 28.77 -15.99
N GLU A 82 -65.22 28.12 -17.14
CA GLU A 82 -64.36 27.05 -17.65
C GLU A 82 -62.95 27.56 -17.95
N SER A 83 -62.80 28.69 -18.67
CA SER A 83 -61.50 29.31 -18.95
C SER A 83 -60.73 29.67 -17.68
N ARG A 84 -61.43 30.13 -16.64
CA ARG A 84 -60.85 30.52 -15.36
C ARG A 84 -60.44 29.31 -14.49
N GLU A 85 -61.24 28.25 -14.47
CA GLU A 85 -60.87 27.01 -13.76
C GLU A 85 -59.76 26.26 -14.53
N GLU A 86 -59.74 26.30 -15.87
CA GLU A 86 -58.59 25.84 -16.66
C GLU A 86 -57.30 26.60 -16.32
N LEU A 87 -57.36 27.93 -16.22
CA LEU A 87 -56.19 28.75 -15.83
C LEU A 87 -55.69 28.34 -14.44
N ARG A 88 -56.62 28.20 -13.47
CA ARG A 88 -56.33 27.73 -12.11
C ARG A 88 -55.75 26.32 -12.08
N LEU A 89 -56.21 25.41 -12.94
CA LEU A 89 -55.66 24.07 -13.08
C LEU A 89 -54.23 24.11 -13.63
N ARG A 90 -53.95 24.96 -14.64
CA ARG A 90 -52.60 25.20 -15.16
C ARG A 90 -51.67 25.81 -14.11
N GLU A 91 -52.13 26.77 -13.31
CA GLU A 91 -51.38 27.33 -12.18
C GLU A 91 -51.08 26.26 -11.11
N LEU A 92 -52.04 25.38 -10.80
CA LEU A 92 -51.85 24.25 -9.88
C LEU A 92 -50.88 23.21 -10.43
N GLU A 93 -50.90 22.94 -11.73
CA GLU A 93 -49.94 22.06 -12.40
C GLU A 93 -48.53 22.66 -12.44
N GLU A 94 -48.39 23.96 -12.70
CA GLU A 94 -47.09 24.63 -12.62
C GLU A 94 -46.56 24.67 -11.18
N ALA A 95 -47.41 24.92 -10.18
CA ALA A 95 -47.05 24.83 -8.77
C ALA A 95 -46.58 23.41 -8.38
N ARG A 96 -47.27 22.36 -8.85
CA ARG A 96 -46.84 20.96 -8.68
C ARG A 96 -45.51 20.68 -9.38
N ALA A 97 -45.30 21.20 -10.60
CA ALA A 97 -44.05 21.02 -11.34
C ALA A 97 -42.86 21.71 -10.64
N ARG A 98 -43.04 22.95 -10.17
CA ARG A 98 -42.07 23.70 -9.36
C ARG A 98 -41.76 22.96 -8.06
N ALA A 99 -42.77 22.46 -7.35
CA ALA A 99 -42.60 21.65 -6.13
C ALA A 99 -41.82 20.35 -6.41
N ALA A 100 -42.19 19.60 -7.45
CA ALA A 100 -41.50 18.37 -7.85
C ALA A 100 -40.03 18.61 -8.25
N GLN A 101 -39.73 19.76 -8.86
CA GLN A 101 -38.35 20.15 -9.17
C GLN A 101 -37.55 20.50 -7.91
N MET A 102 -38.12 21.26 -6.98
CA MET A 102 -37.53 21.52 -5.67
C MET A 102 -37.29 20.22 -4.89
N GLU A 103 -38.21 19.26 -4.98
CA GLU A 103 -38.09 17.92 -4.38
C GLU A 103 -36.94 17.08 -4.98
N LYS A 104 -36.63 17.21 -6.27
CA LYS A 104 -35.43 16.59 -6.88
C LYS A 104 -34.17 17.25 -6.36
N THR A 105 -34.14 18.58 -6.31
CA THR A 105 -32.99 19.35 -5.77
C THR A 105 -32.72 19.00 -4.31
N MET A 106 -33.75 18.90 -3.48
CA MET A 106 -33.66 18.47 -2.07
C MET A 106 -33.10 17.04 -1.93
N ARG A 107 -33.55 16.09 -2.76
CA ARG A 107 -32.99 14.72 -2.78
C ARG A 107 -31.52 14.73 -3.20
N TRP A 108 -31.15 15.46 -4.25
CA TRP A 108 -29.75 15.59 -4.68
C TRP A 108 -28.83 16.12 -3.57
N TRP A 109 -29.23 17.19 -2.87
CA TRP A 109 -28.47 17.71 -1.72
C TRP A 109 -28.38 16.68 -0.57
N SER A 110 -29.45 15.94 -0.28
CA SER A 110 -29.43 14.85 0.69
C SER A 110 -28.43 13.76 0.30
N ASP A 111 -28.45 13.31 -0.95
CA ASP A 111 -27.61 12.23 -1.47
C ASP A 111 -26.13 12.65 -1.53
N CYS A 112 -25.83 13.88 -1.95
CA CYS A 112 -24.49 14.46 -1.84
C CYS A 112 -24.00 14.48 -0.39
N THR A 113 -24.85 14.89 0.55
CA THR A 113 -24.52 14.96 1.99
C THR A 113 -24.36 13.56 2.59
N ALA A 114 -25.10 12.56 2.12
CA ALA A 114 -24.97 11.16 2.53
C ALA A 114 -23.68 10.53 1.98
N ASN A 115 -23.41 10.71 0.69
CA ASN A 115 -22.19 10.24 0.02
C ASN A 115 -20.92 10.81 0.63
N TRP A 116 -20.93 12.11 1.01
CA TRP A 116 -19.82 12.75 1.71
C TRP A 116 -19.64 12.19 3.12
N ARG A 117 -20.72 12.04 3.91
CA ARG A 117 -20.70 11.38 5.23
C ARG A 117 -20.14 9.96 5.15
N GLU A 118 -20.53 9.19 4.13
CA GLU A 118 -20.07 7.81 3.93
C GLU A 118 -18.57 7.75 3.58
N LYS A 119 -18.12 8.57 2.61
CA LYS A 119 -16.69 8.72 2.27
C LYS A 119 -15.84 9.11 3.48
N TRP A 120 -16.28 10.10 4.26
CA TRP A 120 -15.61 10.49 5.50
C TRP A 120 -15.70 9.43 6.60
N SER A 121 -16.71 8.56 6.60
CA SER A 121 -16.75 7.39 7.49
C SER A 121 -15.70 6.35 7.08
N LYS A 122 -15.64 6.00 5.80
CA LYS A 122 -14.64 5.07 5.22
C LYS A 122 -13.21 5.54 5.48
N VAL A 123 -12.88 6.80 5.17
CA VAL A 123 -11.54 7.38 5.44
C VAL A 123 -11.19 7.38 6.93
N ARG A 124 -12.15 7.66 7.83
CA ARG A 124 -11.92 7.57 9.29
C ARG A 124 -11.74 6.12 9.76
N ALA A 125 -12.46 5.17 9.17
CA ALA A 125 -12.35 3.74 9.47
C ALA A 125 -10.97 3.20 9.05
N GLU A 126 -10.52 3.42 7.81
CA GLU A 126 -9.19 3.01 7.34
C GLU A 126 -8.06 3.65 8.15
N ARG A 127 -8.16 4.95 8.44
CA ARG A 127 -7.21 5.66 9.31
C ARG A 127 -7.17 5.06 10.72
N ASN A 128 -8.31 4.62 11.27
CA ASN A 128 -8.34 3.96 12.57
C ASN A 128 -7.73 2.57 12.48
N ARG A 129 -8.11 1.78 11.46
CA ARG A 129 -7.59 0.44 11.19
C ARG A 129 -6.07 0.42 11.08
N ALA A 130 -5.48 1.31 10.28
CA ALA A 130 -4.03 1.45 10.17
C ALA A 130 -3.36 1.81 11.52
N ARG A 131 -4.02 2.59 12.39
CA ARG A 131 -3.54 2.88 13.76
C ARG A 131 -3.67 1.68 14.68
N ASP A 132 -4.69 0.83 14.50
CA ASP A 132 -4.88 -0.42 15.24
C ASP A 132 -3.83 -1.45 14.82
N GLU A 133 -3.60 -1.63 13.52
CA GLU A 133 -2.57 -2.49 12.94
C GLU A 133 -1.16 -2.07 13.37
N VAL A 134 -0.83 -0.77 13.35
CA VAL A 134 0.44 -0.26 13.92
C VAL A 134 0.58 -0.55 15.42
N ARG A 135 -0.51 -0.52 16.20
CA ARG A 135 -0.47 -0.91 17.62
C ARG A 135 -0.26 -2.41 17.80
N GLN A 136 -0.91 -3.26 17.00
CA GLN A 136 -0.70 -4.71 17.00
C GLN A 136 0.73 -5.09 16.58
N LEU A 137 1.28 -4.44 15.54
CA LEU A 137 2.65 -4.68 15.09
C LEU A 137 3.70 -4.29 16.14
N ARG A 138 3.48 -3.18 16.87
CA ARG A 138 4.32 -2.81 18.02
C ARG A 138 4.25 -3.88 19.13
N GLN A 139 3.05 -4.29 19.53
CA GLN A 139 2.86 -5.34 20.54
C GLN A 139 3.53 -6.67 20.16
N ARG A 140 3.47 -7.07 18.87
CA ARG A 140 4.17 -8.25 18.36
C ARG A 140 5.69 -8.08 18.38
N LEU A 141 6.20 -6.91 18.02
CA LEU A 141 7.64 -6.60 18.10
C LEU A 141 8.13 -6.60 19.55
N ASP A 142 7.36 -6.06 20.50
CA ASP A 142 7.67 -6.09 21.93
C ASP A 142 7.68 -7.54 22.48
N ALA A 143 6.77 -8.40 22.01
CA ALA A 143 6.73 -9.82 22.37
C ALA A 143 7.95 -10.59 21.82
N LEU A 144 8.21 -10.50 20.51
CA LEU A 144 9.37 -11.12 19.86
C LEU A 144 10.70 -10.62 20.44
N THR A 145 10.77 -9.35 20.87
CA THR A 145 11.95 -8.79 21.54
C THR A 145 12.14 -9.40 22.94
N LYS A 146 11.06 -9.66 23.68
CA LYS A 146 11.11 -10.38 24.97
C LYS A 146 11.51 -11.84 24.79
N GLU A 147 10.94 -12.55 23.81
CA GLU A 147 11.30 -13.93 23.45
C GLU A 147 12.78 -14.04 23.04
N LEU A 148 13.26 -13.13 22.18
CA LEU A 148 14.68 -13.03 21.83
C LEU A 148 15.59 -12.74 23.03
N SER A 149 15.09 -11.99 24.04
CA SER A 149 15.81 -11.81 25.32
C SER A 149 15.82 -13.08 26.18
N GLY A 150 14.77 -13.91 26.08
CA GLY A 150 14.64 -15.21 26.75
C GLY A 150 15.65 -16.20 26.20
N ALA A 151 15.55 -16.50 24.90
CA ALA A 151 16.48 -17.39 24.21
C ALA A 151 17.96 -16.94 24.33
N ARG A 152 18.23 -15.64 24.49
CA ARG A 152 19.59 -15.13 24.77
C ARG A 152 20.07 -15.47 26.19
N ARG A 153 19.20 -15.39 27.20
CA ARG A 153 19.50 -15.77 28.59
C ARG A 153 19.62 -17.28 28.73
N GLU A 154 18.66 -18.05 28.21
CA GLU A 154 18.71 -19.52 28.16
C GLU A 154 20.00 -20.02 27.49
N ARG A 155 20.44 -19.39 26.39
CA ARG A 155 21.71 -19.70 25.74
C ARG A 155 22.96 -19.29 26.56
N GLN A 156 22.85 -18.29 27.44
CA GLN A 156 23.94 -17.92 28.36
C GLN A 156 24.01 -18.89 29.55
N GLU A 157 22.86 -19.29 30.09
CA GLU A 157 22.70 -20.29 31.15
C GLU A 157 23.25 -21.64 30.67
N LEU A 158 22.74 -22.17 29.54
CA LEU A 158 23.24 -23.42 28.94
C LEU A 158 24.72 -23.39 28.55
N ALA A 159 25.28 -22.21 28.26
CA ALA A 159 26.72 -22.05 28.00
C ALA A 159 27.55 -22.08 29.29
N ALA A 160 27.04 -21.51 30.39
CA ALA A 160 27.65 -21.61 31.71
C ALA A 160 27.59 -23.06 32.24
N ASP A 161 26.45 -23.73 32.11
CA ASP A 161 26.28 -25.15 32.49
C ASP A 161 27.22 -26.06 31.69
N ASN A 162 27.37 -25.83 30.38
CA ASN A 162 28.34 -26.52 29.54
C ASN A 162 29.78 -26.31 30.02
N GLU A 163 30.11 -25.14 30.55
CA GLU A 163 31.45 -24.81 31.02
C GLU A 163 31.74 -25.43 32.40
N VAL A 164 30.75 -25.45 33.30
CA VAL A 164 30.82 -26.22 34.57
C VAL A 164 31.02 -27.72 34.27
N LEU A 165 30.23 -28.30 33.37
CA LEU A 165 30.35 -29.70 32.98
C LEU A 165 31.72 -30.03 32.34
N ARG A 166 32.33 -29.10 31.59
CA ARG A 166 33.72 -29.26 31.11
C ARG A 166 34.72 -29.26 32.25
N GLN A 167 34.56 -28.39 33.23
CA GLN A 167 35.46 -28.30 34.39
C GLN A 167 35.33 -29.52 35.31
N GLU A 168 34.13 -30.08 35.46
CA GLU A 168 33.93 -31.36 36.16
C GLU A 168 34.55 -32.54 35.39
N ALA A 169 34.34 -32.62 34.07
CA ALA A 169 34.95 -33.66 33.23
C ALA A 169 36.49 -33.55 33.17
N LEU A 170 37.07 -32.36 33.36
CA LEU A 170 38.51 -32.17 33.53
C LEU A 170 39.00 -32.60 34.90
N ARG A 171 38.29 -32.28 36.00
CA ARG A 171 38.64 -32.74 37.36
C ARG A 171 38.65 -34.27 37.45
N LEU A 172 37.62 -34.93 36.94
CA LEU A 172 37.51 -36.40 36.86
C LEU A 172 38.60 -37.05 35.96
N ARG A 173 39.41 -36.25 35.26
CA ARG A 173 40.52 -36.69 34.40
C ARG A 173 41.90 -36.43 35.02
N GLU A 174 42.00 -35.70 36.12
CA GLU A 174 43.26 -35.42 36.82
C GLU A 174 43.47 -36.22 38.11
N ASP A 175 42.50 -37.04 38.54
CA ASP A 175 42.66 -38.02 39.64
C ASP A 175 43.76 -39.07 39.31
N PRO A 176 44.92 -39.09 40.02
CA PRO A 176 46.08 -39.85 39.56
C PRO A 176 46.41 -41.08 40.43
N VAL A 177 46.19 -42.29 39.92
CA VAL A 177 46.64 -43.54 40.57
C VAL A 177 47.32 -44.52 39.58
N SER A 178 48.66 -44.54 39.63
CA SER A 178 49.56 -45.66 39.26
C SER A 178 49.73 -46.05 37.77
N SER A 179 50.83 -46.77 37.46
CA SER A 179 51.39 -46.98 36.10
C SER A 179 52.06 -48.39 35.96
N PRO A 180 53.06 -48.67 35.07
CA PRO A 180 52.89 -49.15 33.68
C PRO A 180 53.69 -50.44 33.31
N SER A 181 53.54 -50.98 32.08
CA SER A 181 54.52 -51.90 31.40
C SER A 181 54.25 -52.13 29.88
N PRO A 182 55.20 -52.68 29.06
CA PRO A 182 55.28 -52.35 27.62
C PRO A 182 55.46 -53.50 26.56
N LEU A 183 55.34 -53.12 25.25
CA LEU A 183 55.87 -53.77 24.00
C LEU A 183 55.25 -55.14 23.54
N PRO A 184 55.45 -55.63 22.28
CA PRO A 184 56.06 -55.07 21.05
C PRO A 184 55.17 -55.15 19.75
N THR A 185 55.77 -55.01 18.54
CA THR A 185 55.18 -55.06 17.17
C THR A 185 55.90 -56.11 16.27
N PRO A 186 55.64 -56.25 14.94
CA PRO A 186 54.40 -56.50 14.14
C PRO A 186 54.47 -57.89 13.41
N PRO A 187 53.64 -58.24 12.39
CA PRO A 187 53.98 -57.92 10.97
C PRO A 187 52.78 -57.81 9.97
N SER A 188 53.10 -57.62 8.68
CA SER A 188 52.22 -57.66 7.48
C SER A 188 52.73 -58.78 6.51
N PRO A 189 52.25 -59.01 5.25
CA PRO A 189 51.20 -58.33 4.45
C PRO A 189 50.29 -59.25 3.56
N SER A 190 49.49 -58.61 2.69
CA SER A 190 49.04 -59.05 1.34
C SER A 190 48.19 -60.32 1.12
N GLN A 191 46.97 -60.12 0.61
CA GLN A 191 46.56 -60.73 -0.66
C GLN A 191 45.38 -60.01 -1.36
N ALA A 192 45.45 -59.97 -2.70
CA ALA A 192 44.41 -59.66 -3.68
C ALA A 192 44.57 -60.73 -4.81
N PRO A 193 43.65 -60.95 -5.80
CA PRO A 193 43.22 -59.90 -6.76
C PRO A 193 41.80 -60.05 -7.38
N ALA A 194 41.40 -59.06 -8.21
CA ALA A 194 40.52 -59.16 -9.41
C ALA A 194 39.05 -59.68 -9.25
N ALA A 195 38.04 -59.38 -10.07
CA ALA A 195 37.73 -58.40 -11.13
C ALA A 195 36.17 -58.42 -11.31
N SER A 196 35.42 -57.60 -12.06
CA SER A 196 35.68 -56.56 -13.08
C SER A 196 34.39 -55.73 -13.34
N SER A 197 34.52 -54.44 -13.71
CA SER A 197 33.64 -53.61 -14.58
C SER A 197 32.10 -53.70 -14.51
N SER A 198 31.32 -52.61 -14.57
CA SER A 198 31.47 -51.45 -15.46
C SER A 198 30.76 -50.15 -14.96
N SER A 199 31.06 -49.03 -15.64
CA SER A 199 30.71 -47.62 -15.31
C SER A 199 29.54 -47.09 -16.21
N PRO A 200 29.22 -45.77 -16.41
CA PRO A 200 29.94 -44.51 -16.09
C PRO A 200 29.11 -43.26 -15.63
N ALA A 201 29.81 -42.10 -15.61
CA ALA A 201 29.38 -40.68 -15.51
C ALA A 201 29.24 -40.10 -14.08
N ALA A 202 29.62 -38.85 -13.72
CA ALA A 202 30.31 -37.67 -14.29
C ALA A 202 29.94 -36.50 -13.31
N SER A 203 30.66 -35.41 -13.00
CA SER A 203 31.98 -34.86 -13.37
C SER A 203 32.47 -33.89 -12.23
N SER A 204 33.66 -33.28 -12.38
CA SER A 204 34.38 -32.51 -11.33
C SER A 204 34.50 -30.99 -11.57
N SER A 205 35.01 -30.21 -10.59
CA SER A 205 35.84 -28.97 -10.79
C SER A 205 36.26 -28.30 -9.46
N SER A 206 37.25 -27.38 -9.48
CA SER A 206 37.77 -26.68 -8.28
C SER A 206 38.50 -25.35 -8.54
N SER A 207 37.95 -24.22 -8.05
CA SER A 207 38.64 -22.93 -7.69
C SER A 207 39.33 -22.12 -8.83
N PRO A 208 39.82 -20.85 -8.64
CA PRO A 208 39.72 -19.91 -7.50
C PRO A 208 39.37 -18.41 -7.84
N SER A 209 39.27 -17.57 -6.79
CA SER A 209 39.75 -16.15 -6.69
C SER A 209 38.95 -14.89 -7.12
N ARG A 210 38.86 -13.95 -6.13
CA ARG A 210 38.97 -12.46 -6.19
C ARG A 210 37.69 -11.58 -6.19
N ALA A 211 37.78 -10.46 -5.46
CA ALA A 211 36.75 -9.45 -5.11
C ALA A 211 36.97 -8.13 -5.92
N PRO A 212 36.28 -6.95 -5.69
CA PRO A 212 35.36 -6.57 -4.59
C PRO A 212 34.12 -5.70 -4.97
N ALA A 213 33.30 -5.35 -3.96
CA ALA A 213 32.41 -4.17 -3.96
C ALA A 213 32.13 -3.70 -2.51
N HIS A 214 31.81 -2.41 -2.30
CA HIS A 214 31.68 -1.80 -0.96
C HIS A 214 30.23 -1.49 -0.53
N ALA A 215 30.11 -1.23 0.79
CA ALA A 215 28.93 -0.81 1.55
C ALA A 215 27.91 0.10 0.85
N ALA A 216 26.63 -0.17 1.10
CA ALA A 216 25.54 0.79 0.96
C ALA A 216 25.36 1.59 2.27
N SER A 217 24.95 2.86 2.18
CA SER A 217 24.57 3.68 3.33
C SER A 217 23.53 4.75 2.98
N SER A 218 22.76 5.12 3.99
CA SER A 218 21.56 5.97 3.98
C SER A 218 21.67 7.37 3.38
N SER A 219 20.58 7.84 2.76
CA SER A 219 19.98 9.16 3.05
C SER A 219 18.51 9.25 2.58
N GLN A 220 17.75 10.23 3.08
CA GLN A 220 16.30 10.38 2.89
C GLN A 220 15.93 11.26 1.68
N PRO A 221 14.70 11.15 1.13
CA PRO A 221 14.18 12.07 0.11
C PRO A 221 13.70 13.41 0.70
N SER A 222 13.59 14.43 -0.14
CA SER A 222 12.95 15.73 0.16
C SER A 222 12.11 16.21 -1.03
N SER A 223 11.13 17.09 -0.77
CA SER A 223 10.12 17.52 -1.74
C SER A 223 10.65 18.46 -2.84
N PRO A 224 10.08 18.43 -4.05
CA PRO A 224 10.28 19.45 -5.07
C PRO A 224 9.13 20.49 -5.08
N ALA A 225 9.42 21.71 -5.53
CA ALA A 225 8.42 22.72 -5.87
C ALA A 225 8.90 23.61 -7.04
N ALA A 226 7.93 24.05 -7.86
CA ALA A 226 7.97 25.21 -8.76
C ALA A 226 9.08 25.35 -9.85
N ARG A 227 8.62 25.15 -11.10
CA ARG A 227 8.65 26.13 -12.22
C ARG A 227 9.91 26.35 -13.10
N SER A 228 9.57 26.76 -14.34
CA SER A 228 10.30 27.58 -15.31
C SER A 228 11.26 26.89 -16.30
N CYS A 229 10.71 26.57 -17.49
CA CYS A 229 11.46 26.49 -18.75
C CYS A 229 10.75 27.33 -19.82
N SER A 230 11.45 28.29 -20.42
CA SER A 230 11.02 29.04 -21.61
C SER A 230 11.80 28.53 -22.83
N SER A 231 11.12 28.31 -23.96
CA SER A 231 11.75 27.84 -25.21
C SER A 231 11.44 28.75 -26.39
N SER A 232 12.42 28.92 -27.28
CA SER A 232 12.43 29.94 -28.34
C SER A 232 11.64 29.58 -29.60
N VAL A 233 11.28 30.61 -30.35
CA VAL A 233 10.67 30.53 -31.69
C VAL A 233 11.62 29.94 -32.74
N SER A 234 11.03 29.32 -33.77
CA SER A 234 11.61 29.12 -35.10
C SER A 234 10.50 29.29 -36.13
N ALA A 235 10.78 30.03 -37.22
CA ALA A 235 9.79 30.39 -38.23
C ALA A 235 10.01 29.63 -39.55
N GLN A 236 8.93 29.35 -40.27
CA GLN A 236 8.94 29.04 -41.70
C GLN A 236 7.62 29.50 -42.34
N SER A 237 7.68 29.94 -43.58
CA SER A 237 6.60 30.63 -44.29
C SER A 237 6.41 30.06 -45.69
N LEU A 238 5.16 29.99 -46.15
CA LEU A 238 4.82 29.88 -47.57
C LEU A 238 3.46 30.56 -47.84
N ALA A 239 3.31 31.07 -49.06
CA ALA A 239 2.12 31.75 -49.59
C ALA A 239 1.10 30.70 -50.13
N ASP A 240 -0.06 31.01 -50.72
CA ASP A 240 -0.46 32.21 -51.48
C ASP A 240 -2.00 32.32 -51.61
N GLY A 241 -2.53 33.45 -52.09
CA GLY A 241 -3.95 33.62 -52.46
C GLY A 241 -4.51 35.04 -52.25
N ARG A 242 -5.08 35.64 -53.31
CA ARG A 242 -5.74 36.97 -53.31
C ARG A 242 -7.21 36.86 -53.76
N GLU A 243 -8.11 37.66 -53.17
CA GLU A 243 -9.07 38.49 -53.93
C GLU A 243 -9.67 39.65 -53.09
N GLY A 244 -10.61 40.43 -53.64
CA GLY A 244 -10.91 41.82 -53.23
C GLY A 244 -12.20 42.12 -52.42
N PRO A 245 -12.45 43.41 -52.07
CA PRO A 245 -13.42 43.86 -51.06
C PRO A 245 -14.68 44.55 -51.65
N PRO A 246 -15.67 45.06 -50.83
CA PRO A 246 -15.60 46.48 -50.38
C PRO A 246 -16.38 46.88 -49.07
N ARG A 247 -15.98 48.01 -48.44
CA ARG A 247 -16.80 48.98 -47.61
C ARG A 247 -17.47 48.48 -46.29
N SER A 248 -17.67 49.24 -45.20
CA SER A 248 -17.32 50.59 -44.65
C SER A 248 -17.73 50.61 -43.13
N PRO A 249 -17.65 51.71 -42.35
CA PRO A 249 -16.49 52.53 -41.95
C PRO A 249 -16.31 52.70 -40.40
N GLU A 250 -15.21 53.36 -40.01
CA GLU A 250 -14.91 54.23 -38.83
C GLU A 250 -15.93 54.50 -37.69
N PRO A 251 -15.45 54.74 -36.44
CA PRO A 251 -14.81 56.03 -36.08
C PRO A 251 -13.42 55.98 -35.41
N GLU A 252 -12.73 57.14 -35.39
CA GLU A 252 -11.42 57.38 -34.75
C GLU A 252 -11.45 57.44 -33.20
N PRO A 253 -10.30 57.22 -32.52
CA PRO A 253 -10.14 57.41 -31.08
C PRO A 253 -9.89 58.89 -30.70
N VAL A 254 -10.50 59.34 -29.60
CA VAL A 254 -10.16 60.61 -28.95
C VAL A 254 -8.77 60.47 -28.29
N ARG A 255 -7.94 61.51 -28.38
CA ARG A 255 -6.63 61.56 -27.71
C ARG A 255 -6.73 62.25 -26.35
N ASP A 256 -5.91 61.77 -25.42
CA ASP A 256 -5.70 62.36 -24.11
C ASP A 256 -5.18 63.81 -24.21
N VAL A 257 -5.53 64.62 -23.20
CA VAL A 257 -5.04 66.00 -23.06
C VAL A 257 -4.07 66.04 -21.90
N ASP A 258 -2.76 66.05 -22.22
CA ASP A 258 -1.71 66.26 -21.24
C ASP A 258 -1.82 67.65 -20.58
N ALA A 259 -1.50 67.72 -19.29
CA ALA A 259 -1.54 68.94 -18.50
C ALA A 259 -0.14 69.58 -18.38
N GLU A 260 0.07 70.74 -19.00
CA GLU A 260 1.19 71.64 -18.67
C GLU A 260 0.71 73.01 -18.20
N ASN A 261 0.91 73.26 -16.91
CA ASN A 261 0.87 74.58 -16.29
C ASN A 261 2.25 75.25 -16.50
N LEU A 262 2.34 76.46 -17.07
CA LEU A 262 3.40 77.41 -16.70
C LEU A 262 3.15 78.86 -17.17
N CYS A 263 3.01 79.73 -16.17
CA CYS A 263 3.26 81.18 -16.13
C CYS A 263 3.59 81.95 -17.44
N THR A 264 2.69 82.86 -17.84
CA THR A 264 3.10 84.27 -18.01
C THR A 264 2.14 85.17 -17.23
N ALA A 265 2.67 85.96 -16.28
CA ALA A 265 1.94 86.99 -15.58
C ALA A 265 2.49 88.36 -15.98
N LYS A 266 1.62 89.26 -16.47
CA LYS A 266 1.79 90.71 -16.41
C LYS A 266 0.54 91.50 -16.83
N ASP A 267 0.44 92.68 -16.24
CA ASP A 267 -0.27 93.87 -16.72
C ASP A 267 -1.78 93.75 -16.96
N LEU A 268 -2.54 93.65 -15.87
CA LEU A 268 -3.94 94.12 -15.84
C LEU A 268 -4.34 94.65 -14.44
N GLU A 269 -3.67 95.70 -13.98
CA GLU A 269 -4.06 96.47 -12.79
C GLU A 269 -4.29 97.95 -13.15
N LEU A 270 -5.55 98.38 -13.09
CA LEU A 270 -5.91 99.76 -12.79
C LEU A 270 -7.27 99.77 -12.09
N LEU A 271 -7.33 100.27 -10.86
CA LEU A 271 -8.54 100.21 -10.04
C LEU A 271 -9.67 101.09 -10.59
N GLU A 272 -10.84 100.49 -10.72
CA GLU A 272 -12.11 101.22 -10.57
C GLU A 272 -12.21 101.69 -9.11
N SER A 273 -12.29 103.00 -8.87
CA SER A 273 -12.80 103.54 -7.61
C SER A 273 -13.31 104.99 -7.74
N SER A 274 -14.62 105.11 -7.56
CA SER A 274 -15.32 106.26 -6.97
C SER A 274 -15.32 107.60 -7.71
N GLU A 275 -16.48 107.92 -8.28
CA GLU A 275 -16.92 109.31 -8.40
C GLU A 275 -16.90 110.02 -7.03
N SER A 276 -16.54 111.30 -7.03
CA SER A 276 -17.22 112.32 -6.23
C SER A 276 -17.07 113.67 -6.91
N ARG A 277 -18.12 114.47 -6.90
CA ARG A 277 -18.12 115.85 -7.40
C ARG A 277 -18.09 116.78 -6.20
N ASP A 278 -17.42 117.92 -6.32
CA ASP A 278 -18.12 119.18 -6.09
C ASP A 278 -17.36 120.39 -6.64
N HIS A 279 -18.11 121.47 -6.78
CA HIS A 279 -17.69 122.86 -6.94
C HIS A 279 -18.41 123.62 -5.81
N PRO A 280 -17.92 124.76 -5.26
CA PRO A 280 -17.61 125.92 -6.12
C PRO A 280 -16.67 127.04 -5.56
N ARG A 281 -16.58 128.12 -6.36
CA ARG A 281 -16.50 129.56 -5.96
C ARG A 281 -15.20 130.19 -5.41
N SER A 282 -14.64 131.09 -6.25
CA SER A 282 -14.18 132.47 -5.91
C SER A 282 -12.94 132.63 -4.99
N SER A 283 -12.18 133.74 -4.96
CA SER A 283 -12.60 135.15 -5.09
C SER A 283 -11.47 136.13 -5.52
N SER A 284 -11.85 137.39 -5.81
CA SER A 284 -11.03 138.62 -5.90
C SER A 284 -9.95 138.72 -7.00
N SER A 285 -9.57 139.91 -7.51
CA SER A 285 -9.90 141.31 -7.15
C SER A 285 -10.31 142.12 -8.41
N SER A 286 -11.34 142.98 -8.37
CA SER A 286 -11.28 144.46 -8.17
C SER A 286 -10.42 145.22 -9.20
N SER A 287 -10.77 146.38 -9.78
CA SER A 287 -11.97 147.24 -9.84
C SER A 287 -11.74 148.25 -11.02
N THR A 288 -12.58 149.19 -11.50
CA THR A 288 -13.51 150.16 -10.89
C THR A 288 -14.46 150.73 -11.98
N SER A 289 -15.48 151.50 -11.55
CA SER A 289 -16.61 152.12 -12.27
C SER A 289 -16.37 152.99 -13.53
N THR A 290 -17.46 153.06 -14.33
CA THR A 290 -18.03 154.20 -15.10
C THR A 290 -17.40 154.72 -16.42
N PRO A 291 -18.23 155.16 -17.40
CA PRO A 291 -17.81 155.76 -18.67
C PRO A 291 -17.89 157.30 -18.69
N VAL A 292 -17.09 157.95 -19.53
CA VAL A 292 -17.25 159.37 -19.96
C VAL A 292 -16.85 159.49 -21.44
N ALA A 293 -17.52 160.34 -22.21
CA ALA A 293 -17.20 160.62 -23.61
C ALA A 293 -16.14 161.73 -23.76
N LEU A 294 -15.35 161.68 -24.84
CA LEU A 294 -14.51 162.81 -25.26
C LEU A 294 -15.30 163.74 -26.20
N ALA A 295 -15.33 165.03 -25.85
CA ALA A 295 -15.89 166.09 -26.71
C ALA A 295 -14.83 166.63 -27.69
N ALA A 296 -15.29 167.31 -28.75
CA ALA A 296 -14.44 167.85 -29.81
C ALA A 296 -13.76 169.19 -29.43
N ALA A 297 -12.79 169.62 -30.24
CA ALA A 297 -12.15 170.94 -30.15
C ALA A 297 -11.84 171.53 -31.54
N GLY A 298 -12.00 172.87 -31.68
CA GLY A 298 -11.80 173.66 -32.90
C GLY A 298 -13.13 174.02 -33.59
N GLY A 299 -13.61 175.27 -33.63
CA GLY A 299 -12.95 176.57 -33.47
C GLY A 299 -13.91 177.70 -33.01
N PRO A 300 -13.52 178.99 -33.14
CA PRO A 300 -13.91 180.03 -32.17
C PRO A 300 -15.03 181.00 -32.59
N ALA A 301 -15.55 181.74 -31.60
CA ALA A 301 -16.65 182.70 -31.71
C ALA A 301 -16.24 184.13 -32.10
N VAL A 302 -17.18 184.92 -32.67
CA VAL A 302 -17.08 186.38 -32.86
C VAL A 302 -18.38 187.11 -32.51
N ARG A 303 -18.33 187.87 -31.40
CA ARG A 303 -18.94 189.19 -31.09
C ARG A 303 -20.23 189.70 -31.81
N GLN A 304 -21.19 190.12 -30.96
CA GLN A 304 -22.03 191.35 -31.05
C GLN A 304 -22.97 191.52 -32.29
N ASP A 305 -24.10 192.26 -32.25
CA ASP A 305 -24.56 193.30 -31.32
C ASP A 305 -26.11 193.43 -31.24
N ARG A 306 -26.61 194.16 -30.24
CA ARG A 306 -27.94 194.85 -30.16
C ARG A 306 -29.23 194.10 -30.55
N SER A 307 -29.75 193.36 -29.56
CA SER A 307 -31.10 193.58 -28.98
C SER A 307 -32.25 194.08 -29.89
N ARG A 308 -33.12 193.16 -30.35
CA ARG A 308 -34.59 193.40 -30.46
C ARG A 308 -35.48 192.18 -30.78
N GLN A 309 -34.92 190.98 -31.02
CA GLN A 309 -35.68 189.78 -31.43
C GLN A 309 -35.67 188.63 -30.38
N GLN A 310 -35.07 188.88 -29.23
CA GLN A 310 -34.65 187.91 -28.21
C GLN A 310 -35.78 187.33 -27.33
N LEU A 311 -36.98 187.15 -27.89
CA LEU A 311 -38.19 186.73 -27.16
C LEU A 311 -39.05 185.70 -27.90
N TRP A 312 -38.64 185.29 -29.10
CA TRP A 312 -39.36 184.31 -29.93
C TRP A 312 -38.57 183.03 -30.23
N GLU A 313 -37.24 183.03 -30.06
CA GLU A 313 -36.38 181.86 -30.32
C GLU A 313 -36.20 180.98 -29.07
N GLU A 314 -36.25 181.56 -27.86
CA GLU A 314 -36.12 180.81 -26.60
C GLU A 314 -37.26 179.79 -26.39
N ILE A 315 -38.45 180.07 -26.95
CA ILE A 315 -39.63 179.19 -26.88
C ILE A 315 -39.39 177.90 -27.65
N SER A 316 -38.92 177.97 -28.90
CA SER A 316 -38.61 176.76 -29.69
C SER A 316 -37.42 175.98 -29.14
N CYS A 317 -36.44 176.64 -28.51
CA CYS A 317 -35.32 175.93 -27.88
C CYS A 317 -35.76 175.11 -26.66
N ALA A 318 -36.73 175.61 -25.88
CA ALA A 318 -37.34 174.86 -24.78
C ALA A 318 -38.13 173.63 -25.24
N GLU A 319 -38.78 173.68 -26.42
CA GLU A 319 -39.46 172.54 -27.03
C GLU A 319 -38.46 171.43 -27.46
N GLU A 320 -37.25 171.79 -27.91
CA GLU A 320 -36.21 170.79 -28.19
C GLU A 320 -35.65 170.13 -26.92
N ASP A 321 -35.35 170.91 -25.88
CA ASP A 321 -34.73 170.38 -24.66
C ASP A 321 -35.69 169.52 -23.83
N THR A 322 -36.99 169.85 -23.83
CA THR A 322 -38.03 168.96 -23.28
C THR A 322 -38.17 167.67 -24.10
N GLY A 323 -37.98 167.74 -25.43
CA GLY A 323 -37.83 166.55 -26.28
C GLY A 323 -36.62 165.67 -25.92
N LYS A 324 -35.45 166.29 -25.72
CA LYS A 324 -34.20 165.59 -25.31
C LYS A 324 -34.35 164.93 -23.93
N LEU A 325 -34.96 165.61 -22.96
CA LEU A 325 -35.27 165.06 -21.64
C LEU A 325 -36.21 163.85 -21.73
N THR A 326 -37.26 163.96 -22.55
CA THR A 326 -38.22 162.85 -22.77
C THR A 326 -37.55 161.65 -23.43
N ALA A 327 -36.65 161.85 -24.39
CA ALA A 327 -35.88 160.78 -25.02
C ALA A 327 -34.88 160.10 -24.05
N LEU A 328 -34.29 160.86 -23.13
CA LEU A 328 -33.44 160.31 -22.06
C LEU A 328 -34.24 159.53 -21.02
N GLN A 329 -35.44 160.01 -20.65
CA GLN A 329 -36.34 159.31 -19.74
C GLN A 329 -36.81 157.98 -20.36
N LEU A 330 -37.24 157.98 -21.63
CA LEU A 330 -37.62 156.75 -22.33
C LEU A 330 -36.47 155.73 -22.41
N ARG A 331 -35.23 156.18 -22.68
CA ARG A 331 -34.04 155.32 -22.64
C ARG A 331 -33.73 154.80 -21.24
N LEU A 332 -33.96 155.60 -20.20
CA LEU A 332 -33.79 155.17 -18.81
C LEU A 332 -34.81 154.09 -18.46
N ASP A 333 -36.10 154.31 -18.76
CA ASP A 333 -37.17 153.36 -18.48
C ASP A 333 -37.02 152.07 -19.28
N GLU A 334 -36.57 152.16 -20.54
CA GLU A 334 -36.18 151.01 -21.36
C GLU A 334 -35.01 150.23 -20.71
N SER A 335 -33.96 150.92 -20.25
CA SER A 335 -32.83 150.28 -19.58
C SER A 335 -33.20 149.65 -18.23
N GLN A 336 -34.12 150.25 -17.47
CA GLN A 336 -34.66 149.68 -16.24
C GLN A 336 -35.50 148.44 -16.53
N LYS A 337 -36.33 148.47 -17.57
CA LYS A 337 -37.12 147.32 -18.04
C LYS A 337 -36.23 146.16 -18.50
N VAL A 338 -35.12 146.45 -19.19
CA VAL A 338 -34.09 145.46 -19.53
C VAL A 338 -33.47 144.88 -18.25
N LEU A 339 -33.02 145.71 -17.30
CA LEU A 339 -32.42 145.24 -16.04
C LEU A 339 -33.39 144.42 -15.17
N VAL A 340 -34.70 144.72 -15.18
CA VAL A 340 -35.72 143.89 -14.51
C VAL A 340 -35.84 142.55 -15.21
N LYS A 341 -35.97 142.54 -16.55
CA LYS A 341 -36.04 141.30 -17.33
C LYS A 341 -34.78 140.45 -17.14
N GLU A 342 -33.58 141.02 -17.16
CA GLU A 342 -32.32 140.32 -16.91
C GLU A 342 -32.27 139.67 -15.51
N ARG A 343 -32.90 140.29 -14.49
CA ARG A 343 -33.03 139.69 -13.15
C ARG A 343 -34.03 138.54 -13.13
N GLU A 344 -35.13 138.66 -13.86
CA GLU A 344 -36.14 137.59 -14.03
C GLU A 344 -35.56 136.40 -14.81
N ASP A 345 -34.90 136.65 -15.94
CA ASP A 345 -34.20 135.65 -16.76
C ASP A 345 -33.06 134.99 -15.96
N LYS A 346 -32.27 135.75 -15.18
CA LYS A 346 -31.29 135.18 -14.25
C LYS A 346 -31.93 134.27 -13.21
N LEU A 347 -33.12 134.60 -12.72
CA LEU A 347 -33.84 133.82 -11.70
C LEU A 347 -34.51 132.57 -12.30
N THR A 348 -35.02 132.62 -13.54
CA THR A 348 -35.52 131.42 -14.23
C THR A 348 -34.36 130.47 -14.59
N VAL A 349 -33.23 131.00 -15.07
CA VAL A 349 -31.99 130.23 -15.28
C VAL A 349 -31.49 129.61 -13.97
N SER A 350 -31.43 130.37 -12.87
CA SER A 350 -31.00 129.85 -11.56
C SER A 350 -31.89 128.71 -11.06
N LYS A 351 -33.22 128.84 -11.18
CA LYS A 351 -34.17 127.77 -10.88
C LYS A 351 -34.01 126.56 -11.80
N SER A 352 -33.63 126.77 -13.06
CA SER A 352 -33.38 125.68 -14.00
C SER A 352 -32.09 124.92 -13.66
N ILE A 353 -31.02 125.63 -13.29
CA ILE A 353 -29.77 125.05 -12.80
C ILE A 353 -30.05 124.19 -11.56
N GLN A 354 -30.74 124.73 -10.55
CA GLN A 354 -31.08 123.97 -9.33
C GLN A 354 -31.91 122.70 -9.61
N ARG A 355 -32.83 122.75 -10.59
CA ARG A 355 -33.60 121.57 -11.02
C ARG A 355 -32.69 120.54 -11.67
N LEU A 356 -31.82 120.96 -12.60
CA LEU A 356 -30.86 120.09 -13.28
C LEU A 356 -29.84 119.50 -12.29
N GLU A 357 -29.38 120.25 -11.30
CA GLU A 357 -28.53 119.76 -10.21
C GLU A 357 -29.25 118.67 -9.38
N GLY A 358 -30.53 118.87 -9.06
CA GLY A 358 -31.35 117.88 -8.36
C GLY A 358 -31.64 116.62 -9.18
N GLU A 359 -32.02 116.78 -10.47
CA GLU A 359 -32.22 115.68 -11.42
C GLU A 359 -30.92 114.87 -11.59
N LEU A 360 -29.78 115.55 -11.74
CA LEU A 360 -28.47 114.94 -11.92
C LEU A 360 -28.02 114.19 -10.65
N SER A 361 -28.31 114.69 -9.47
CA SER A 361 -28.09 113.96 -8.20
C SER A 361 -29.00 112.72 -8.08
N GLN A 362 -30.25 112.79 -8.53
CA GLN A 362 -31.12 111.61 -8.61
C GLN A 362 -30.62 110.58 -9.63
N TRP A 363 -30.08 111.01 -10.77
CA TRP A 363 -29.48 110.11 -11.76
C TRP A 363 -28.23 109.40 -11.24
N LYS A 364 -27.40 110.06 -10.42
CA LYS A 364 -26.27 109.42 -9.73
C LYS A 364 -26.74 108.32 -8.77
N LEU A 365 -27.71 108.60 -7.90
CA LEU A 365 -28.24 107.60 -6.98
C LEU A 365 -28.82 106.38 -7.72
N LYS A 366 -29.60 106.60 -8.78
CA LYS A 366 -30.12 105.52 -9.66
C LYS A 366 -28.99 104.72 -10.32
N TYR A 367 -27.90 105.36 -10.72
CA TYR A 367 -26.72 104.68 -11.29
C TYR A 367 -25.99 103.84 -10.24
N GLU A 368 -25.82 104.35 -9.02
CA GLU A 368 -25.23 103.60 -7.89
C GLU A 368 -26.10 102.40 -7.47
N GLU A 369 -27.42 102.57 -7.42
CA GLU A 369 -28.40 101.50 -7.16
C GLU A 369 -28.36 100.43 -8.26
N LEU A 370 -28.35 100.84 -9.54
CA LEU A 370 -28.23 99.92 -10.67
C LEU A 370 -26.89 99.19 -10.68
N ASN A 371 -25.79 99.84 -10.29
CA ASN A 371 -24.48 99.18 -10.21
C ASN A 371 -24.42 98.17 -9.04
N LYS A 372 -25.04 98.46 -7.89
CA LYS A 372 -25.21 97.50 -6.79
C LYS A 372 -26.03 96.29 -7.23
N SER A 373 -27.19 96.53 -7.86
CA SER A 373 -28.06 95.45 -8.39
C SER A 373 -27.34 94.59 -9.44
N LYS A 374 -26.56 95.21 -10.35
CA LYS A 374 -25.66 94.52 -11.30
C LYS A 374 -24.62 93.65 -10.59
N GLN A 375 -23.96 94.17 -9.54
CA GLN A 375 -22.97 93.42 -8.77
C GLN A 375 -23.61 92.26 -7.99
N GLU A 376 -24.81 92.43 -7.46
CA GLU A 376 -25.57 91.38 -6.78
C GLU A 376 -26.00 90.28 -7.75
N ALA A 377 -26.56 90.63 -8.91
CA ALA A 377 -26.88 89.68 -9.98
C ALA A 377 -25.63 88.95 -10.49
N GLN A 378 -24.48 89.62 -10.59
CA GLN A 378 -23.21 88.99 -10.97
C GLN A 378 -22.71 88.01 -9.90
N LYS A 379 -22.85 88.32 -8.61
CA LYS A 379 -22.53 87.41 -7.50
C LYS A 379 -23.45 86.18 -7.50
N GLN A 380 -24.75 86.38 -7.70
CA GLN A 380 -25.73 85.30 -7.83
C GLN A 380 -25.41 84.39 -9.03
N LEU A 381 -25.06 84.98 -10.19
CA LEU A 381 -24.65 84.23 -11.38
C LEU A 381 -23.35 83.44 -11.17
N ASN A 382 -22.39 83.99 -10.41
CA ASN A 382 -21.15 83.28 -10.09
C ASN A 382 -21.40 82.11 -9.14
N LEU A 383 -22.12 82.33 -8.03
CA LEU A 383 -22.53 81.27 -7.10
C LEU A 383 -23.35 80.18 -7.81
N LEU A 384 -24.23 80.56 -8.75
CA LEU A 384 -25.00 79.58 -9.53
C LEU A 384 -24.11 78.76 -10.47
N LYS A 385 -23.03 79.34 -11.03
CA LYS A 385 -22.04 78.59 -11.81
C LYS A 385 -21.22 77.64 -10.93
N GLU A 386 -20.78 78.11 -9.77
CA GLU A 386 -20.06 77.30 -8.78
C GLU A 386 -20.89 76.08 -8.38
N LEU A 387 -22.16 76.27 -8.01
CA LEU A 387 -23.08 75.17 -7.67
C LEU A 387 -23.34 74.19 -8.83
N HIS A 388 -23.43 74.65 -10.08
CA HIS A 388 -23.55 73.75 -11.23
C HIS A 388 -22.23 73.03 -11.54
N GLN A 389 -21.08 73.66 -11.29
CA GLN A 389 -19.77 73.05 -11.49
C GLN A 389 -19.50 71.97 -10.43
N ASP A 390 -19.86 72.23 -9.17
CA ASP A 390 -19.84 71.25 -8.09
C ASP A 390 -20.73 70.04 -8.44
N GLU A 391 -21.99 70.28 -8.84
CA GLU A 391 -22.94 69.21 -9.18
C GLU A 391 -22.47 68.38 -10.40
N LEU A 392 -21.90 69.02 -11.43
CA LEU A 392 -21.26 68.32 -12.55
C LEU A 392 -20.06 67.49 -12.10
N GLY A 393 -19.28 67.97 -11.13
CA GLY A 393 -18.21 67.20 -10.48
C GLY A 393 -18.74 65.93 -9.82
N ARG A 394 -19.78 66.04 -8.97
CA ARG A 394 -20.42 64.90 -8.30
C ARG A 394 -20.96 63.87 -9.29
N ILE A 395 -21.67 64.33 -10.33
CA ILE A 395 -22.20 63.44 -11.37
C ILE A 395 -21.07 62.74 -12.13
N SER A 396 -19.91 63.39 -12.31
CA SER A 396 -18.73 62.77 -12.93
C SER A 396 -18.10 61.71 -12.01
N GLU A 397 -17.94 62.02 -10.72
CA GLU A 397 -17.46 61.07 -9.69
C GLU A 397 -18.37 59.83 -9.59
N ASP A 398 -19.69 60.02 -9.50
CA ASP A 398 -20.67 58.93 -9.46
C ASP A 398 -20.60 58.04 -10.73
N LEU A 399 -20.44 58.64 -11.91
CA LEU A 399 -20.30 57.92 -13.18
C LEU A 399 -18.96 57.15 -13.28
N GLU A 400 -17.86 57.70 -12.76
CA GLU A 400 -16.57 57.01 -12.70
C GLU A 400 -16.63 55.80 -11.76
N ASP A 401 -17.29 55.91 -10.60
CA ASP A 401 -17.49 54.80 -9.67
C ASP A 401 -18.43 53.72 -10.25
N GLU A 402 -19.50 54.10 -10.97
CA GLU A 402 -20.35 53.15 -11.71
C GLU A 402 -19.57 52.41 -12.81
N LEU A 403 -18.72 53.11 -13.58
CA LEU A 403 -17.84 52.51 -14.60
C LEU A 403 -16.79 51.59 -13.96
N GLY A 404 -16.25 51.95 -12.79
CA GLY A 404 -15.35 51.11 -11.99
C GLY A 404 -16.02 49.83 -11.49
N ALA A 405 -17.23 49.96 -10.93
CA ALA A 405 -18.05 48.84 -10.49
C ALA A 405 -18.44 47.92 -11.67
N ARG A 406 -18.81 48.50 -12.81
CA ARG A 406 -19.10 47.77 -14.05
C ARG A 406 -17.88 46.98 -14.55
N THR A 407 -16.72 47.63 -14.61
CA THR A 407 -15.44 47.01 -14.98
C THR A 407 -15.06 45.87 -14.02
N SER A 408 -15.37 46.00 -12.72
CA SER A 408 -15.22 44.93 -11.73
C SER A 408 -16.16 43.74 -12.01
N MET A 409 -17.38 44.00 -12.46
CA MET A 409 -18.35 42.96 -12.84
C MET A 409 -17.93 42.22 -14.11
N ASP A 410 -17.54 42.93 -15.16
CA ASP A 410 -17.15 42.31 -16.44
C ASP A 410 -15.87 41.47 -16.30
N LYS A 411 -14.93 41.85 -15.43
CA LYS A 411 -13.79 41.00 -15.03
C LYS A 411 -14.24 39.69 -14.39
N LYS A 412 -15.13 39.74 -13.39
CA LYS A 412 -15.70 38.53 -12.74
C LYS A 412 -16.45 37.63 -13.73
N LEU A 413 -17.13 38.21 -14.72
CA LEU A 413 -17.79 37.47 -15.80
C LEU A 413 -16.79 36.81 -16.76
N ALA A 414 -15.62 37.41 -17.01
CA ALA A 414 -14.53 36.78 -17.75
C ALA A 414 -13.90 35.62 -16.96
N ASP A 415 -13.61 35.82 -15.67
CA ASP A 415 -13.06 34.77 -14.79
C ASP A 415 -13.98 33.54 -14.72
N LEU A 416 -15.30 33.76 -14.57
CA LEU A 416 -16.30 32.68 -14.54
C LEU A 416 -16.45 31.95 -15.87
N ARG A 417 -16.22 32.62 -17.02
CA ARG A 417 -16.17 31.96 -18.34
C ARG A 417 -14.91 31.11 -18.49
N ALA A 418 -13.75 31.66 -18.12
CA ALA A 418 -12.49 30.92 -18.15
C ALA A 418 -12.51 29.68 -17.25
N GLU A 419 -13.11 29.76 -16.06
CA GLU A 419 -13.29 28.59 -15.18
C GLU A 419 -14.28 27.57 -15.77
N MET A 420 -15.35 28.02 -16.45
CA MET A 420 -16.27 27.12 -17.15
C MET A 420 -15.56 26.36 -18.29
N GLU A 421 -14.77 27.04 -19.10
CA GLU A 421 -13.96 26.44 -20.17
C GLU A 421 -12.93 25.47 -19.61
N ARG A 422 -12.23 25.85 -18.54
CA ARG A 422 -11.27 25.00 -17.80
C ARG A 422 -11.92 23.70 -17.33
N LEU A 423 -13.11 23.79 -16.72
CA LEU A 423 -13.89 22.64 -16.26
C LEU A 423 -14.42 21.77 -17.41
N GLN A 424 -14.75 22.34 -18.58
CA GLN A 424 -15.13 21.56 -19.76
C GLN A 424 -13.94 20.76 -20.31
N VAL A 425 -12.74 21.35 -20.38
CA VAL A 425 -11.51 20.67 -20.79
C VAL A 425 -11.14 19.57 -19.80
N GLU A 426 -11.25 19.81 -18.49
CA GLU A 426 -11.04 18.77 -17.47
C GLU A 426 -12.06 17.63 -17.60
N ASN A 427 -13.34 17.93 -17.83
CA ASN A 427 -14.38 16.91 -18.03
C ASN A 427 -14.03 15.97 -19.21
N ALA A 428 -13.67 16.55 -20.36
CA ALA A 428 -13.24 15.78 -21.53
C ALA A 428 -11.96 14.97 -21.28
N ALA A 429 -10.99 15.52 -20.54
CA ALA A 429 -9.75 14.83 -20.18
C ALA A 429 -9.99 13.65 -19.22
N GLU A 430 -10.93 13.77 -18.27
CA GLU A 430 -11.32 12.66 -17.39
C GLU A 430 -12.14 11.58 -18.12
N TRP A 431 -12.99 11.94 -19.10
CA TRP A 431 -13.62 10.95 -19.98
C TRP A 431 -12.57 10.14 -20.75
N GLY A 432 -11.61 10.82 -21.40
CA GLY A 432 -10.52 10.15 -22.10
C GLY A 432 -9.58 9.36 -21.17
N ARG A 433 -9.50 9.70 -19.87
CA ARG A 433 -8.79 8.89 -18.86
C ARG A 433 -9.60 7.66 -18.45
N ARG A 434 -10.92 7.82 -18.27
CA ARG A 434 -11.85 6.74 -17.93
C ARG A 434 -11.81 5.62 -18.98
N GLU A 435 -11.88 5.98 -20.27
CA GLU A 435 -11.83 5.03 -21.38
C GLU A 435 -10.52 4.22 -21.41
N ARG A 436 -9.38 4.89 -21.20
CA ARG A 436 -8.07 4.21 -21.07
C ARG A 436 -8.03 3.26 -19.86
N LEU A 437 -8.48 3.69 -18.69
CA LEU A 437 -8.55 2.82 -17.51
C LEU A 437 -9.54 1.66 -17.69
N GLU A 438 -10.61 1.83 -18.45
CA GLU A 438 -11.58 0.77 -18.76
C GLU A 438 -11.02 -0.25 -19.76
N THR A 439 -10.27 0.19 -20.77
CA THR A 439 -9.55 -0.73 -21.69
C THR A 439 -8.39 -1.46 -21.01
N GLU A 440 -7.62 -0.78 -20.15
CA GLU A 440 -6.57 -1.37 -19.31
C GLU A 440 -7.14 -2.42 -18.34
N LYS A 441 -8.25 -2.10 -17.65
CA LYS A 441 -8.99 -3.05 -16.81
C LYS A 441 -9.38 -4.30 -17.60
N LEU A 442 -9.99 -4.13 -18.77
CA LEU A 442 -10.41 -5.26 -19.63
C LEU A 442 -9.21 -6.07 -20.15
N ALA A 443 -8.02 -5.50 -20.27
CA ALA A 443 -6.80 -6.24 -20.58
C ALA A 443 -6.35 -7.08 -19.37
N LEU A 444 -6.25 -6.47 -18.18
CA LEU A 444 -5.89 -7.13 -16.92
C LEU A 444 -6.86 -8.26 -16.55
N GLU A 445 -8.16 -8.12 -16.81
CA GLU A 445 -9.15 -9.19 -16.61
C GLU A 445 -8.90 -10.41 -17.51
N ARG A 446 -8.50 -10.19 -18.78
CA ARG A 446 -8.13 -11.28 -19.70
C ARG A 446 -6.85 -11.99 -19.25
N ASP A 447 -5.84 -11.23 -18.81
CA ASP A 447 -4.58 -11.81 -18.36
C ASP A 447 -4.71 -12.51 -17.00
N ASN A 448 -5.54 -12.00 -16.09
CA ASN A 448 -5.90 -12.70 -14.85
C ASN A 448 -6.61 -14.04 -15.13
N LYS A 449 -7.45 -14.11 -16.17
CA LYS A 449 -8.07 -15.37 -16.61
C LYS A 449 -7.05 -16.35 -17.19
N LYS A 450 -6.05 -15.88 -17.97
CA LYS A 450 -4.95 -16.74 -18.47
C LYS A 450 -4.12 -17.31 -17.32
N LEU A 451 -3.73 -16.47 -16.37
CA LEU A 451 -2.91 -16.87 -15.21
C LEU A 451 -3.63 -17.88 -14.30
N LYS A 452 -4.95 -17.75 -14.13
CA LYS A 452 -5.77 -18.74 -13.42
C LYS A 452 -5.77 -20.10 -14.13
N ALA A 453 -6.06 -20.14 -15.43
CA ALA A 453 -6.00 -21.39 -16.20
C ALA A 453 -4.60 -22.04 -16.14
N GLN A 454 -3.53 -21.26 -16.27
CA GLN A 454 -2.15 -21.76 -16.11
C GLN A 454 -1.85 -22.29 -14.69
N THR A 455 -2.48 -21.74 -13.66
CA THR A 455 -2.36 -22.24 -12.28
C THR A 455 -3.10 -23.57 -12.14
N GLU A 456 -4.34 -23.65 -12.65
CA GLU A 456 -5.17 -24.86 -12.68
C GLU A 456 -4.47 -26.00 -13.45
N ASP A 457 -3.89 -25.72 -14.63
CA ASP A 457 -3.09 -26.66 -15.43
C ASP A 457 -1.88 -27.22 -14.66
N LEU A 458 -1.18 -26.38 -13.91
CA LEU A 458 0.00 -26.77 -13.11
C LEU A 458 -0.40 -27.54 -11.85
N GLU A 459 -1.50 -27.17 -11.21
CA GLU A 459 -2.07 -27.90 -10.08
C GLU A 459 -2.57 -29.29 -10.50
N GLU A 460 -3.22 -29.45 -11.65
CA GLU A 460 -3.56 -30.78 -12.16
C GLU A 460 -2.30 -31.60 -12.47
N GLN A 461 -1.29 -31.02 -13.12
CA GLN A 461 -0.02 -31.71 -13.38
C GLN A 461 0.66 -32.19 -12.09
N LEU A 462 0.66 -31.38 -11.03
CA LEU A 462 1.17 -31.77 -9.71
C LEU A 462 0.29 -32.86 -9.07
N ALA A 463 -1.04 -32.75 -9.15
CA ALA A 463 -1.96 -33.77 -8.64
C ALA A 463 -1.83 -35.11 -9.39
N LYS A 464 -1.57 -35.07 -10.71
CA LYS A 464 -1.31 -36.22 -11.57
C LYS A 464 0.02 -36.89 -11.20
N LYS A 465 1.11 -36.11 -11.04
CA LYS A 465 2.40 -36.62 -10.57
C LYS A 465 2.32 -37.24 -9.17
N ARG A 466 1.59 -36.60 -8.23
CA ARG A 466 1.33 -37.16 -6.89
C ARG A 466 0.58 -38.49 -6.96
N ARG A 467 -0.48 -38.58 -7.78
CA ARG A 467 -1.21 -39.85 -8.02
C ARG A 467 -0.32 -40.93 -8.61
N GLN A 468 0.50 -40.61 -9.60
CA GLN A 468 1.44 -41.55 -10.24
C GLN A 468 2.50 -42.07 -9.25
N ALA A 469 3.09 -41.19 -8.43
CA ALA A 469 4.05 -41.59 -7.41
C ALA A 469 3.39 -42.47 -6.32
N ALA A 470 2.18 -42.14 -5.89
CA ALA A 470 1.43 -42.96 -4.94
C ALA A 470 1.10 -44.35 -5.50
N SER A 471 0.71 -44.47 -6.77
CA SER A 471 0.45 -45.77 -7.40
C SER A 471 1.72 -46.61 -7.56
N ALA A 472 2.88 -46.00 -7.83
CA ALA A 472 4.16 -46.72 -7.91
C ALA A 472 4.57 -47.28 -6.53
N LEU A 473 4.49 -46.45 -5.49
CA LEU A 473 4.78 -46.89 -4.11
C LEU A 473 3.81 -47.97 -3.62
N ASP A 474 2.54 -47.95 -4.05
CA ASP A 474 1.57 -49.00 -3.75
C ASP A 474 1.87 -50.32 -4.50
N THR A 475 2.35 -50.27 -5.74
CA THR A 475 2.82 -51.48 -6.44
C THR A 475 4.10 -52.05 -5.83
N ASP A 476 5.06 -51.20 -5.47
CA ASP A 476 6.33 -51.61 -4.86
C ASP A 476 6.10 -52.23 -3.47
N LEU A 477 5.23 -51.60 -2.66
CA LEU A 477 4.83 -52.11 -1.35
C LEU A 477 4.13 -53.47 -1.44
N LYS A 478 3.30 -53.71 -2.47
CA LYS A 478 2.67 -55.00 -2.73
C LYS A 478 3.67 -56.06 -3.17
N ALA A 479 4.63 -55.72 -4.03
CA ALA A 479 5.71 -56.63 -4.43
C ALA A 479 6.54 -57.05 -3.20
N ILE A 480 6.98 -56.09 -2.40
CA ILE A 480 7.76 -56.33 -1.17
C ILE A 480 6.96 -57.17 -0.15
N GLN A 481 5.64 -56.97 -0.05
CA GLN A 481 4.78 -57.82 0.80
C GLN A 481 4.71 -59.28 0.33
N VAL A 482 4.62 -59.51 -0.98
CA VAL A 482 4.64 -60.87 -1.56
C VAL A 482 6.00 -61.53 -1.35
N GLU A 483 7.10 -60.84 -1.68
CA GLU A 483 8.45 -61.35 -1.45
C GLU A 483 8.70 -61.67 0.04
N LEU A 484 8.28 -60.79 0.95
CA LEU A 484 8.42 -61.02 2.39
C LEU A 484 7.57 -62.22 2.86
N PHE A 485 6.41 -62.46 2.29
CA PHE A 485 5.61 -63.66 2.57
C PHE A 485 6.32 -64.93 2.06
N GLU A 486 6.86 -64.91 0.84
CA GLU A 486 7.64 -66.03 0.28
C GLU A 486 8.88 -66.35 1.11
N ARG A 487 9.72 -65.34 1.42
CA ARG A 487 10.93 -65.55 2.24
C ARG A 487 10.57 -66.11 3.63
N ASN A 488 9.45 -65.67 4.23
CA ASN A 488 8.97 -66.24 5.51
C ASN A 488 8.52 -67.70 5.38
N LYS A 489 7.88 -68.07 4.26
CA LYS A 489 7.50 -69.45 3.95
C LYS A 489 8.74 -70.33 3.76
N GLU A 490 9.68 -69.93 2.91
CA GLU A 490 10.96 -70.62 2.68
C GLU A 490 11.72 -70.83 4.00
N LEU A 491 11.73 -69.81 4.87
CA LEU A 491 12.38 -69.86 6.17
C LEU A 491 11.66 -70.80 7.16
N ALA A 492 10.34 -70.97 7.05
CA ALA A 492 9.59 -72.00 7.77
C ALA A 492 9.88 -73.42 7.23
N ASP A 493 9.93 -73.59 5.92
CA ASP A 493 10.27 -74.86 5.26
C ASP A 493 11.71 -75.30 5.63
N LEU A 494 12.67 -74.37 5.59
CA LEU A 494 14.06 -74.59 6.04
C LEU A 494 14.13 -74.96 7.54
N ARG A 495 13.34 -74.33 8.41
CA ARG A 495 13.23 -74.72 9.84
C ARG A 495 12.70 -76.15 10.00
N HIS A 496 11.71 -76.56 9.19
CA HIS A 496 11.17 -77.92 9.21
C HIS A 496 12.22 -78.94 8.73
N VAL A 497 12.90 -78.69 7.62
CA VAL A 497 13.98 -79.55 7.10
C VAL A 497 15.12 -79.67 8.11
N HIS A 498 15.56 -78.56 8.70
CA HIS A 498 16.58 -78.57 9.76
C HIS A 498 16.16 -79.39 10.99
N ALA A 499 14.90 -79.27 11.43
CA ALA A 499 14.37 -80.07 12.54
C ALA A 499 14.35 -81.57 12.20
N LYS A 500 13.96 -81.94 10.97
CA LYS A 500 13.99 -83.33 10.47
C LYS A 500 15.41 -83.88 10.42
N MET A 501 16.36 -83.14 9.86
CA MET A 501 17.77 -83.53 9.80
C MET A 501 18.40 -83.66 11.19
N LYS A 502 18.05 -82.77 12.12
CA LYS A 502 18.46 -82.87 13.54
C LYS A 502 17.94 -84.16 14.19
N LYS A 503 16.69 -84.56 13.93
CA LYS A 503 16.14 -85.83 14.43
C LYS A 503 16.88 -87.04 13.83
N GLN A 504 17.11 -87.05 12.51
CA GLN A 504 17.86 -88.12 11.84
C GLN A 504 19.31 -88.23 12.33
N TYR A 505 19.96 -87.10 12.61
CA TYR A 505 21.28 -87.09 13.24
C TYR A 505 21.25 -87.68 14.67
N GLN A 506 20.25 -87.33 15.48
CA GLN A 506 20.07 -87.92 16.82
C GLN A 506 19.79 -89.44 16.76
N GLU A 507 19.00 -89.88 15.78
CA GLU A 507 18.75 -91.31 15.51
C GLU A 507 20.05 -92.04 15.14
N LYS A 508 20.88 -91.48 14.24
CA LYS A 508 22.18 -92.07 13.88
C LYS A 508 23.21 -92.03 15.01
N MET A 509 23.20 -91.00 15.86
CA MET A 509 24.02 -90.97 17.07
C MET A 509 23.59 -92.06 18.08
N ALA A 510 22.29 -92.35 18.19
CA ALA A 510 21.79 -93.44 19.01
C ALA A 510 22.16 -94.82 18.41
N GLU A 511 21.95 -95.04 17.12
CA GLU A 511 22.39 -96.26 16.41
C GLU A 511 23.88 -96.53 16.62
N LEU A 512 24.73 -95.51 16.46
CA LEU A 512 26.18 -95.61 16.67
C LEU A 512 26.51 -95.94 18.12
N ALA A 513 25.84 -95.33 19.09
CA ALA A 513 26.01 -95.68 20.50
C ALA A 513 25.58 -97.13 20.82
N HIS A 514 24.55 -97.67 20.16
CA HIS A 514 24.17 -99.08 20.26
C HIS A 514 25.17 -100.01 19.56
N ALA A 515 25.74 -99.60 18.42
CA ALA A 515 26.80 -100.34 17.74
C ALA A 515 28.07 -100.43 18.59
N ASN A 516 28.53 -99.31 19.16
CA ASN A 516 29.70 -99.27 20.05
C ASN A 516 29.53 -100.21 21.25
N ARG A 517 28.37 -100.19 21.93
CA ARG A 517 28.11 -101.13 23.06
C ARG A 517 28.21 -102.61 22.68
N ARG A 518 27.86 -102.99 21.44
CA ARG A 518 28.05 -104.37 20.96
C ARG A 518 29.53 -104.66 20.71
N VAL A 519 30.28 -103.72 20.14
CA VAL A 519 31.74 -103.86 19.97
C VAL A 519 32.44 -103.96 21.34
N GLU A 520 32.08 -103.11 22.31
CA GLU A 520 32.54 -103.18 23.70
C GLU A 520 32.23 -104.54 24.36
N GLY A 521 31.03 -105.10 24.08
CA GLY A 521 30.62 -106.43 24.50
C GLY A 521 31.50 -107.54 23.91
N HIS A 522 31.64 -107.58 22.59
CA HIS A 522 32.48 -108.55 21.88
C HIS A 522 33.97 -108.40 22.22
N GLU A 523 34.46 -107.19 22.46
CA GLU A 523 35.79 -106.97 23.03
C GLU A 523 35.92 -107.61 24.42
N GLY A 524 34.88 -107.51 25.26
CA GLY A 524 34.81 -108.18 26.57
C GLY A 524 34.82 -109.71 26.44
N GLU A 525 34.10 -110.26 25.47
CA GLU A 525 34.09 -111.70 25.15
C GLU A 525 35.46 -112.17 24.64
N VAL A 526 36.08 -111.43 23.72
CA VAL A 526 37.44 -111.70 23.23
C VAL A 526 38.47 -111.60 24.37
N LYS A 527 38.31 -110.67 25.32
CA LYS A 527 39.16 -110.58 26.52
C LYS A 527 38.98 -111.81 27.43
N LYS A 528 37.74 -112.29 27.65
CA LYS A 528 37.46 -113.54 28.40
C LYS A 528 38.03 -114.78 27.70
N LEU A 529 37.80 -114.91 26.39
CA LEU A 529 38.30 -116.05 25.61
C LEU A 529 39.83 -116.09 25.58
N ARG A 530 40.50 -114.93 25.47
CA ARG A 530 41.96 -114.83 25.64
C ARG A 530 42.42 -115.33 27.01
N MET A 531 41.76 -114.91 28.09
CA MET A 531 42.08 -115.42 29.43
C MET A 531 41.90 -116.94 29.53
N ARG A 532 40.78 -117.50 29.03
CA ARG A 532 40.57 -118.95 29.05
C ARG A 532 41.56 -119.72 28.16
N VAL A 533 42.06 -119.12 27.08
CA VAL A 533 43.15 -119.69 26.27
C VAL A 533 44.48 -119.70 27.03
N GLU A 534 44.82 -118.66 27.80
CA GLU A 534 46.01 -118.69 28.66
C GLU A 534 45.87 -119.66 29.85
N GLU A 535 44.66 -119.84 30.40
CA GLU A 535 44.37 -120.91 31.37
C GLU A 535 44.54 -122.30 30.74
N LEU A 536 43.94 -122.56 29.58
CA LEU A 536 44.05 -123.85 28.86
C LEU A 536 45.48 -124.18 28.45
N LYS A 537 46.30 -123.19 28.07
CA LYS A 537 47.74 -123.38 27.84
C LYS A 537 48.48 -123.81 29.10
N LYS A 538 48.10 -123.26 30.26
CA LYS A 538 48.70 -123.61 31.56
C LYS A 538 48.26 -125.02 32.00
N GLU A 539 46.98 -125.35 31.82
CA GLU A 539 46.44 -126.70 32.07
C GLU A 539 47.11 -127.73 31.14
N LEU A 540 47.32 -127.39 29.86
CA LEU A 540 48.07 -128.23 28.90
C LEU A 540 49.52 -128.44 29.34
N GLY A 541 50.25 -127.37 29.71
CA GLY A 541 51.63 -127.49 30.19
C GLY A 541 51.74 -128.36 31.47
N GLN A 542 50.74 -128.30 32.36
CA GLN A 542 50.66 -129.18 33.52
C GLN A 542 50.41 -130.64 33.13
N ALA A 543 49.56 -130.90 32.13
CA ALA A 543 49.35 -132.25 31.60
C ALA A 543 50.57 -132.78 30.82
N GLU A 544 51.36 -131.90 30.18
CA GLU A 544 52.65 -132.24 29.57
C GLU A 544 53.69 -132.60 30.64
N ASP A 545 53.80 -131.82 31.73
CA ASP A 545 54.64 -132.13 32.89
C ASP A 545 54.23 -133.48 33.54
N GLU A 546 52.93 -133.74 33.74
CA GLU A 546 52.42 -135.01 34.27
C GLU A 546 52.68 -136.20 33.33
N LEU A 547 52.56 -136.00 32.01
CA LEU A 547 52.90 -137.02 31.02
C LEU A 547 54.40 -137.33 31.03
N ASP A 548 55.26 -136.32 31.17
CA ASP A 548 56.70 -136.53 31.23
C ASP A 548 57.12 -137.14 32.57
N GLU A 549 56.43 -136.84 33.69
CA GLU A 549 56.59 -137.59 34.93
C GLU A 549 56.13 -139.05 34.77
N SER A 550 54.99 -139.31 34.11
CA SER A 550 54.52 -140.67 33.80
C SER A 550 55.48 -141.44 32.89
N HIS A 551 56.07 -140.80 31.87
CA HIS A 551 57.14 -141.38 31.07
C HIS A 551 58.43 -141.60 31.89
N ASN A 552 58.72 -140.77 32.89
CA ASN A 552 59.84 -140.99 33.81
C ASN A 552 59.57 -142.13 34.81
N GLN A 553 58.33 -142.29 35.29
CA GLN A 553 57.89 -143.45 36.08
C GLN A 553 57.96 -144.73 35.23
N THR A 554 57.44 -144.71 34.02
CA THR A 554 57.54 -145.81 33.04
C THR A 554 59.00 -146.17 32.77
N ARG A 555 59.89 -145.20 32.55
CA ARG A 555 61.34 -145.45 32.40
C ARG A 555 61.99 -145.98 33.68
N LYS A 556 61.50 -145.67 34.89
CA LYS A 556 61.97 -146.29 36.15
C LYS A 556 61.49 -147.74 36.26
N LEU A 557 60.21 -147.99 36.00
CA LEU A 557 59.62 -149.33 36.01
C LEU A 557 60.23 -150.25 34.95
N GLN A 558 60.53 -149.72 33.75
CA GLN A 558 61.22 -150.48 32.70
C GLN A 558 62.62 -150.90 33.16
N ARG A 559 63.45 -150.00 33.72
CA ARG A 559 64.76 -150.40 34.29
C ARG A 559 64.62 -151.44 35.39
N SER A 560 63.63 -151.29 36.27
CA SER A 560 63.35 -152.30 37.32
C SER A 560 62.88 -153.64 36.74
N LEU A 561 62.19 -153.65 35.59
CA LEU A 561 61.79 -154.86 34.88
C LEU A 561 63.01 -155.49 34.19
N ASP A 562 63.84 -154.70 33.53
CA ASP A 562 65.09 -155.13 32.88
C ASP A 562 66.05 -155.74 33.93
N GLU A 563 66.17 -155.13 35.11
CA GLU A 563 66.91 -155.66 36.27
C GLU A 563 66.34 -157.00 36.79
N GLN A 564 65.00 -157.19 36.77
CA GLN A 564 64.36 -158.46 37.12
C GLN A 564 64.53 -159.53 36.02
N VAL A 565 64.55 -159.13 34.75
CA VAL A 565 64.88 -160.00 33.62
C VAL A 565 66.34 -160.43 33.70
N GLU A 566 67.29 -159.53 33.92
CA GLU A 566 68.71 -159.86 34.10
C GLU A 566 68.94 -160.78 35.32
N GLN A 567 68.21 -160.58 36.43
CA GLN A 567 68.23 -161.53 37.56
C GLN A 567 67.68 -162.91 37.16
N THR A 568 66.62 -162.97 36.36
CA THR A 568 66.03 -164.22 35.87
C THR A 568 66.98 -164.95 34.90
N GLU A 569 67.60 -164.23 33.97
CA GLU A 569 68.59 -164.76 33.03
C GLU A 569 69.85 -165.27 33.76
N ASN A 570 70.35 -164.53 34.76
CA ASN A 570 71.48 -164.98 35.59
C ASN A 570 71.14 -166.24 36.41
N LEU A 571 69.89 -166.41 36.87
CA LEU A 571 69.44 -167.66 37.49
C LEU A 571 69.31 -168.79 36.45
N GLN A 572 68.87 -168.48 35.24
CA GLN A 572 68.72 -169.45 34.15
C GLN A 572 70.08 -169.98 33.66
N VAL A 573 71.09 -169.11 33.55
CA VAL A 573 72.49 -169.50 33.26
C VAL A 573 73.07 -170.38 34.39
N GLN A 574 72.75 -170.11 35.65
CA GLN A 574 73.14 -170.99 36.77
C GLN A 574 72.50 -172.38 36.65
N VAL A 575 71.22 -172.46 36.22
CA VAL A 575 70.55 -173.73 35.94
C VAL A 575 71.25 -174.50 34.80
N GLU A 576 71.60 -173.85 33.69
CA GLU A 576 72.35 -174.49 32.59
C GLU A 576 73.75 -174.97 33.02
N HIS A 577 74.44 -174.20 33.86
CA HIS A 577 75.77 -174.57 34.35
C HIS A 577 75.72 -175.77 35.32
N LEU A 578 74.66 -175.88 36.13
CA LEU A 578 74.39 -177.05 36.97
C LEU A 578 73.98 -178.28 36.14
N GLN A 579 73.13 -178.11 35.12
CA GLN A 579 72.75 -179.19 34.20
C GLN A 579 73.97 -179.77 33.48
N THR A 580 74.89 -178.91 33.03
CA THR A 580 76.13 -179.28 32.34
C THR A 580 77.03 -180.20 33.17
N ARG A 581 77.05 -180.05 34.51
CA ARG A 581 77.85 -180.91 35.41
C ARG A 581 77.23 -182.27 35.74
N MET A 582 75.93 -182.49 35.47
CA MET A 582 75.18 -183.64 36.01
C MET A 582 74.90 -184.79 35.03
N ARG A 583 75.14 -184.66 33.72
CA ARG A 583 74.85 -185.74 32.74
C ARG A 583 76.10 -186.33 32.08
N ARG A 584 76.88 -187.09 32.85
CA ARG A 584 77.96 -187.97 32.34
C ARG A 584 77.82 -189.44 32.75
N GLN A 585 76.58 -189.92 32.99
CA GLN A 585 76.32 -191.34 33.25
C GLN A 585 74.94 -191.78 32.69
N GLN A 586 74.93 -192.96 32.04
CA GLN A 586 73.79 -193.67 31.42
C GLN A 586 73.12 -193.00 30.20
N GLN A 587 72.40 -193.81 29.41
CA GLN A 587 72.37 -193.69 27.94
C GLN A 587 70.97 -193.79 27.30
N ASN A 588 70.74 -192.91 26.32
CA ASN A 588 69.93 -193.13 25.09
C ASN A 588 68.39 -193.32 25.28
N PRO A 589 67.57 -193.48 24.21
CA PRO A 589 66.78 -192.33 23.72
C PRO A 589 65.25 -192.57 23.65
N GLY A 590 64.46 -191.52 23.40
CA GLY A 590 63.00 -191.60 23.23
C GLY A 590 62.36 -190.35 22.61
N LEU A 591 61.14 -190.50 22.08
CA LEU A 591 60.38 -189.48 21.32
C LEU A 591 58.92 -189.36 21.85
N PHE A 592 58.20 -188.29 21.48
CA PHE A 592 56.74 -188.02 21.69
C PHE A 592 56.23 -187.74 23.12
N GLY A 593 55.17 -186.89 23.27
CA GLY A 593 54.48 -186.77 24.58
C GLY A 593 53.49 -185.64 24.97
N LYS A 594 52.78 -184.95 24.05
CA LYS A 594 51.48 -184.20 24.22
C LYS A 594 50.83 -183.91 25.63
N ILE A 595 50.24 -182.70 25.76
CA ILE A 595 48.88 -182.34 26.33
C ILE A 595 48.69 -181.73 27.77
N ARG A 596 48.26 -180.43 27.81
CA ARG A 596 47.18 -179.73 28.60
C ARG A 596 47.17 -179.50 30.15
N SER A 597 47.19 -178.20 30.53
CA SER A 597 46.00 -177.35 30.92
C SER A 597 45.82 -176.75 32.35
N SER A 598 45.20 -175.56 32.37
CA SER A 598 44.52 -174.82 33.47
C SER A 598 45.42 -173.95 34.38
N ARG A 599 44.99 -172.79 34.93
CA ARG A 599 43.62 -172.31 35.30
C ARG A 599 43.37 -170.78 35.12
N PHE A 600 42.10 -170.42 34.85
CA PHE A 600 41.39 -169.11 35.00
C PHE A 600 41.94 -167.89 34.18
N CYS A 601 41.17 -167.01 33.49
CA CYS A 601 39.78 -166.47 33.62
C CYS A 601 39.70 -165.38 34.74
N GLN A 602 38.95 -164.26 34.66
CA GLN A 602 37.69 -163.85 33.98
C GLN A 602 37.60 -162.29 34.00
N ASP A 603 36.96 -161.44 33.16
CA ASP A 603 36.14 -161.41 31.90
C ASP A 603 36.49 -160.06 31.15
N ASN A 604 36.15 -159.65 29.91
CA ASN A 604 34.94 -159.59 29.03
C ASN A 604 34.23 -158.17 29.03
N PRO A 605 33.24 -157.80 28.15
CA PRO A 605 33.50 -156.77 27.11
C PRO A 605 32.35 -155.72 26.85
N ASP A 606 32.07 -155.43 25.56
CA ASP A 606 30.97 -154.68 24.93
C ASP A 606 31.06 -153.12 24.88
N GLY A 607 30.61 -152.46 23.79
CA GLY A 607 30.00 -152.98 22.55
C GLY A 607 29.90 -151.94 21.42
N ALA A 608 29.39 -152.34 20.25
CA ALA A 608 29.32 -151.50 19.04
C ALA A 608 27.97 -151.64 18.29
N HIS A 609 27.37 -150.50 17.93
CA HIS A 609 26.22 -150.26 17.02
C HIS A 609 25.96 -148.72 17.06
N SER A 610 25.44 -148.00 16.06
CA SER A 610 25.15 -148.31 14.64
C SER A 610 24.88 -147.00 13.87
N ASP A 611 24.97 -147.04 12.53
CA ASP A 611 24.29 -146.13 11.58
C ASP A 611 22.73 -146.24 11.70
N PRO A 612 21.90 -145.29 11.18
CA PRO A 612 22.04 -144.69 9.83
C PRO A 612 21.63 -143.20 9.65
N ASP A 613 21.54 -142.79 8.37
CA ASP A 613 20.99 -141.53 7.84
C ASP A 613 19.54 -141.23 8.28
N GLU A 614 19.15 -139.95 8.29
CA GLU A 614 18.05 -139.41 7.43
C GLU A 614 18.02 -137.86 7.43
N GLU A 615 17.06 -137.27 6.71
CA GLU A 615 17.15 -135.96 6.04
C GLU A 615 16.56 -134.73 6.81
N GLU A 616 16.59 -133.59 6.10
CA GLU A 616 15.63 -132.46 6.11
C GLU A 616 15.76 -131.22 7.05
N GLU A 617 15.27 -130.11 6.47
CA GLU A 617 14.93 -128.75 6.94
C GLU A 617 15.86 -127.95 7.90
N GLU A 618 15.81 -126.61 8.02
CA GLU A 618 15.63 -125.42 7.16
C GLU A 618 15.64 -124.20 8.15
N LEU A 619 15.75 -122.96 7.65
CA LEU A 619 15.33 -121.68 8.27
C LEU A 619 16.16 -120.95 9.38
N GLN A 620 16.19 -119.62 9.18
CA GLN A 620 16.30 -118.48 10.12
C GLN A 620 17.47 -118.34 11.15
N ILE A 621 18.47 -117.55 10.75
CA ILE A 621 18.79 -116.19 11.27
C ILE A 621 17.92 -115.72 12.47
N PRO A 622 18.51 -115.34 13.62
CA PRO A 622 19.12 -114.00 13.78
C PRO A 622 20.66 -113.90 13.72
#